data_AF-A0A2K4I514-F1
#
_entry.id   AF-A0A2K4I514-F1
#
_cell.length_a   1.000
_cell.length_b   1.000
_cell.length_c   1.000
_cell.angle_alpha   90.00
_cell.angle_beta   90.00
_cell.angle_gamma   90.00
#
_symmetry.space_group_name_H-M   'P 1'
#
loop_
_entity.id
_entity.type
_entity.pdbx_description
1 polymer ?
#
loop_
_entity_poly.entity_id
_entity_poly.type
_entity_poly.pdbx_seq_one_letter_code
_entity_poly.pdbx_strand_id
1 'polypeptide(L)'
;MFAAGFRLDQMERQFIESDFVGTERKRLGNGPLGRMKRVRQIRTLTGRITYPLMLERHAVMEAERLPAHLKKWLAMPRCLLRMALMGACLLLLWLGFERLCTTLSTPASDAKLLYAAVLIACVLMAAVALLVRTYVSFFKLTEIESFLKESYFVERNRRVLGDSVYGRSCRLYHISNILFLDYGYLQASDPDAIPEIDRFPLPLRQWVNIPARMFGYSVPGFVAVYCTAWIFAVFA
;
A
#
# COMPACT_ATOMS: atom_id res chain seq x y z
N MET A 1 18.95 -10.40 -8.33
CA MET A 1 19.98 -10.05 -9.32
C MET A 1 19.80 -10.77 -10.64
N PHE A 2 19.59 -12.09 -10.67
CA PHE A 2 19.44 -12.86 -11.92
C PHE A 2 18.44 -12.28 -12.94
N ALA A 3 17.21 -11.95 -12.50
CA ALA A 3 16.21 -11.34 -13.37
C ALA A 3 16.68 -9.99 -13.97
N ALA A 4 17.40 -9.19 -13.18
CA ALA A 4 17.94 -7.90 -13.61
C ALA A 4 19.12 -8.05 -14.57
N GLY A 5 19.93 -9.09 -14.41
CA GLY A 5 21.04 -9.38 -15.33
C GLY A 5 20.56 -9.92 -16.67
N PHE A 6 19.73 -10.97 -16.64
CA PHE A 6 19.52 -11.84 -17.80
C PHE A 6 18.12 -11.83 -18.40
N ARG A 7 17.12 -11.31 -17.69
CA ARG A 7 15.70 -11.37 -18.14
C ARG A 7 15.06 -9.99 -18.32
N LEU A 8 15.68 -8.93 -17.83
CA LEU A 8 15.14 -7.58 -17.90
C LEU A 8 14.91 -7.13 -19.34
N ASP A 9 15.90 -7.29 -20.23
CA ASP A 9 15.74 -6.82 -21.62
C ASP A 9 14.65 -7.61 -22.37
N GLN A 10 14.43 -8.88 -22.01
CA GLN A 10 13.32 -9.70 -22.54
C GLN A 10 11.96 -9.20 -22.02
N MET A 11 11.90 -8.76 -20.76
CA MET A 11 10.69 -8.20 -20.16
C MET A 11 10.37 -6.81 -20.73
N GLU A 12 11.36 -5.93 -20.86
CA GLU A 12 11.19 -4.56 -21.37
C GLU A 12 10.70 -4.56 -22.83
N ARG A 13 11.15 -5.51 -23.66
CA ARG A 13 10.69 -5.64 -25.06
C ARG A 13 9.20 -5.99 -25.21
N GLN A 14 8.54 -6.42 -24.14
CA GLN A 14 7.10 -6.71 -24.15
C GLN A 14 6.24 -5.46 -23.89
N PHE A 15 6.87 -4.32 -23.57
CA PHE A 15 6.19 -3.04 -23.40
C PHE A 15 6.46 -2.17 -24.63
N ILE A 16 5.47 -2.05 -25.51
CA ILE A 16 5.57 -1.40 -26.82
C ILE A 16 4.82 -0.07 -26.81
N GLU A 17 3.65 -0.04 -26.16
CA GLU A 17 2.75 1.11 -26.06
C GLU A 17 3.05 1.99 -24.83
N SER A 18 3.72 1.45 -23.80
CA SER A 18 3.99 2.18 -22.56
C SER A 18 5.26 3.03 -22.63
N ASP A 19 5.10 4.35 -22.55
CA ASP A 19 6.21 5.31 -22.44
C ASP A 19 6.90 5.21 -21.08
N PHE A 20 6.21 4.72 -20.05
CA PHE A 20 6.76 4.56 -18.70
C PHE A 20 8.03 3.69 -18.68
N VAL A 21 8.02 2.53 -19.35
CA VAL A 21 9.17 1.61 -19.35
C VAL A 21 10.35 2.22 -20.12
N GLY A 22 10.08 2.88 -21.25
CA GLY A 22 11.10 3.58 -22.04
C GLY A 22 11.74 4.76 -21.29
N THR A 23 10.94 5.55 -20.58
CA THR A 23 11.38 6.70 -19.79
C THR A 23 12.22 6.26 -18.59
N GLU A 24 11.77 5.26 -17.86
CA GLU A 24 12.52 4.71 -16.72
C GLU A 24 13.81 4.01 -17.16
N ARG A 25 13.85 3.42 -18.36
CA ARG A 25 15.09 2.92 -18.96
C ARG A 25 16.14 4.02 -19.13
N LYS A 26 15.73 5.17 -19.68
CA LYS A 26 16.59 6.35 -19.85
C LYS A 26 17.04 6.93 -18.51
N ARG A 27 16.12 7.06 -17.55
CA ARG A 27 16.38 7.66 -16.23
C ARG A 27 17.28 6.82 -15.34
N LEU A 28 17.03 5.52 -15.23
CA LEU A 28 17.72 4.64 -14.29
C LEU A 28 19.01 4.05 -14.84
N GLY A 29 19.21 4.10 -16.16
CA GLY A 29 20.42 3.62 -16.83
C GLY A 29 20.64 2.10 -16.72
N ASN A 30 21.67 1.58 -17.39
CA ASN A 30 21.93 0.13 -17.47
C ASN A 30 22.84 -0.42 -16.36
N GLY A 31 23.16 0.37 -15.34
CA GLY A 31 23.93 -0.11 -14.19
C GLY A 31 23.17 -1.19 -13.38
N PRO A 32 23.87 -1.98 -12.55
CA PRO A 32 23.26 -3.10 -11.81
C PRO A 32 22.10 -2.66 -10.90
N LEU A 33 22.23 -1.52 -10.22
CA LEU A 33 21.18 -0.93 -9.39
C LEU A 33 20.01 -0.40 -10.24
N GLY A 34 20.30 0.21 -11.39
CA GLY A 34 19.28 0.69 -12.33
C GLY A 34 18.43 -0.45 -12.88
N ARG A 35 19.08 -1.51 -13.36
CA ARG A 35 18.42 -2.74 -13.83
C ARG A 35 17.60 -3.41 -12.73
N MET A 36 18.11 -3.46 -11.49
CA MET A 36 17.33 -3.97 -10.35
C MET A 36 16.10 -3.12 -10.03
N LYS A 37 16.20 -1.79 -10.13
CA LYS A 37 15.06 -0.87 -9.95
C LYS A 37 14.02 -1.04 -11.05
N ARG A 38 14.43 -1.21 -12.32
CA ARG A 38 13.49 -1.45 -13.44
C ARG A 38 12.78 -2.80 -13.36
N VAL A 39 13.48 -3.88 -12.98
CA VAL A 39 12.81 -5.15 -12.64
C VAL A 39 11.79 -4.95 -11.53
N ARG A 40 12.11 -4.13 -10.52
CA ARG A 40 11.20 -3.81 -9.43
C ARG A 40 9.95 -3.05 -9.92
N GLN A 41 10.08 -2.15 -10.88
CA GLN A 41 8.97 -1.41 -11.49
C GLN A 41 8.09 -2.31 -12.39
N ILE A 42 8.69 -3.12 -13.27
CA ILE A 42 7.92 -4.11 -14.05
C ILE A 42 7.21 -5.11 -13.11
N ARG A 43 7.86 -5.45 -12.00
CA ARG A 43 7.25 -6.25 -10.93
C ARG A 43 6.05 -5.55 -10.28
N THR A 44 6.06 -4.23 -10.10
CA THR A 44 4.91 -3.52 -9.51
C THR A 44 3.71 -3.53 -10.45
N LEU A 45 3.93 -3.41 -11.77
CA LEU A 45 2.87 -3.50 -12.78
C LEU A 45 2.19 -4.89 -12.79
N THR A 46 2.97 -5.96 -12.60
CA THR A 46 2.53 -7.35 -12.71
C THR A 46 1.88 -7.95 -11.46
N GLY A 47 1.79 -7.27 -10.31
CA GLY A 47 1.18 -7.97 -9.17
C GLY A 47 1.18 -7.38 -7.77
N ARG A 48 1.21 -6.06 -7.55
CA ARG A 48 0.74 -5.51 -6.27
C ARG A 48 0.17 -4.10 -6.35
N ILE A 49 -0.85 -3.91 -5.50
CA ILE A 49 -1.58 -2.69 -5.09
C ILE A 49 -0.77 -1.75 -4.20
N THR A 50 0.42 -2.15 -3.74
CA THR A 50 1.24 -1.32 -2.83
C THR A 50 1.88 -0.13 -3.53
N TYR A 51 1.66 0.01 -4.83
CA TYR A 51 1.88 1.25 -5.54
C TYR A 51 0.53 1.96 -5.70
N PRO A 52 0.32 3.13 -5.06
CA PRO A 52 -0.72 4.09 -5.48
C PRO A 52 -0.47 4.65 -6.88
N LEU A 53 0.61 4.20 -7.52
CA LEU A 53 1.07 4.59 -8.84
C LEU A 53 0.31 3.76 -9.88
N MET A 54 -0.89 4.26 -10.15
CA MET A 54 -1.71 4.05 -11.34
C MET A 54 -0.98 4.62 -12.59
N LEU A 55 0.31 4.28 -12.77
CA LEU A 55 1.21 5.11 -13.58
C LEU A 55 0.99 5.05 -15.08
N GLU A 56 0.23 4.09 -15.59
CA GLU A 56 -0.25 4.07 -16.98
C GLU A 56 -1.16 2.85 -17.13
N ARG A 57 -2.40 3.04 -17.58
CA ARG A 57 -3.31 1.94 -17.92
C ARG A 57 -2.66 0.98 -18.92
N HIS A 58 -2.00 1.52 -19.94
CA HIS A 58 -1.32 0.76 -20.98
C HIS A 58 -0.17 -0.11 -20.43
N ALA A 59 0.70 0.45 -19.59
CA ALA A 59 1.78 -0.30 -18.93
C ALA A 59 1.25 -1.49 -18.13
N VAL A 60 0.11 -1.33 -17.46
CA VAL A 60 -0.50 -2.40 -16.68
C VAL A 60 -1.12 -3.47 -17.59
N MET A 61 -1.79 -3.08 -18.67
CA MET A 61 -2.33 -4.02 -19.66
C MET A 61 -1.24 -4.84 -20.34
N GLU A 62 -0.12 -4.22 -20.72
CA GLU A 62 1.03 -4.92 -21.30
C GLU A 62 1.69 -5.86 -20.28
N ALA A 63 1.80 -5.44 -19.03
CA ALA A 63 2.30 -6.29 -17.95
C ALA A 63 1.43 -7.53 -17.73
N GLU A 64 0.11 -7.47 -17.97
CA GLU A 64 -0.77 -8.63 -17.91
C GLU A 64 -0.49 -9.64 -19.02
N ARG A 65 -0.09 -9.17 -20.20
CA ARG A 65 0.25 -10.00 -21.37
C ARG A 65 1.63 -10.69 -21.24
N LEU A 66 2.43 -10.34 -20.23
CA LEU A 66 3.74 -10.96 -20.02
C LEU A 66 3.67 -12.51 -19.95
N PRO A 67 4.58 -13.23 -20.64
CA PRO A 67 4.66 -14.68 -20.60
C PRO A 67 4.86 -15.24 -19.17
N ALA A 68 4.22 -16.37 -18.87
CA ALA A 68 4.28 -17.00 -17.54
C ALA A 68 5.72 -17.33 -17.08
N HIS A 69 6.59 -17.72 -18.02
CA HIS A 69 7.99 -18.03 -17.75
C HIS A 69 8.84 -16.81 -17.33
N LEU A 70 8.41 -15.58 -17.67
CA LEU A 70 9.01 -14.35 -17.17
C LEU A 70 8.39 -13.92 -15.84
N LYS A 71 7.07 -14.09 -15.68
CA LYS A 71 6.33 -13.76 -14.46
C LYS A 71 6.88 -14.43 -13.21
N LYS A 72 7.35 -15.69 -13.29
CA LYS A 72 7.95 -16.41 -12.13
C LYS A 72 9.13 -15.67 -11.50
N TRP A 73 9.94 -14.99 -12.31
CA TRP A 73 11.12 -14.23 -11.85
C TRP A 73 10.76 -12.93 -11.14
N LEU A 74 9.54 -12.44 -11.34
CA LEU A 74 8.98 -11.27 -10.64
C LEU A 74 8.36 -11.67 -9.28
N ALA A 75 8.03 -12.96 -9.09
CA ALA A 75 7.30 -13.47 -7.92
C ALA A 75 8.18 -13.81 -6.70
N MET A 76 9.37 -14.37 -6.91
CA MET A 76 10.21 -14.99 -5.87
C MET A 76 10.64 -14.07 -4.70
N PRO A 77 10.93 -12.77 -4.88
CA PRO A 77 11.34 -11.89 -3.77
C PRO A 77 10.17 -11.38 -2.89
N ARG A 78 8.92 -11.76 -3.19
CA ARG A 78 7.71 -11.14 -2.62
C ARG A 78 7.36 -11.66 -1.22
N CYS A 79 7.54 -12.96 -0.96
CA CYS A 79 7.25 -13.54 0.35
C CYS A 79 8.26 -13.07 1.39
N LEU A 80 9.55 -13.08 1.05
CA LEU A 80 10.63 -12.70 1.97
C LEU A 80 10.52 -11.24 2.44
N LEU A 81 10.28 -10.30 1.51
CA LEU A 81 10.11 -8.89 1.87
C LEU A 81 8.88 -8.66 2.75
N ARG A 82 7.77 -9.36 2.48
CA ARG A 82 6.56 -9.26 3.31
C ARG A 82 6.80 -9.81 4.71
N MET A 83 7.42 -10.98 4.82
CA MET A 83 7.73 -11.57 6.12
C MET A 83 8.68 -10.67 6.92
N ALA A 84 9.69 -10.08 6.29
CA ALA A 84 10.60 -9.13 6.93
C ALA A 84 9.88 -7.86 7.42
N LEU A 85 9.02 -7.25 6.59
CA LEU A 85 8.27 -6.04 6.96
C LEU A 85 7.27 -6.33 8.09
N MET A 86 6.51 -7.43 7.98
CA MET A 86 5.54 -7.80 9.00
C MET A 86 6.23 -8.17 10.32
N GLY A 87 7.36 -8.87 10.24
CA GLY A 87 8.23 -9.15 11.40
C GLY A 87 8.77 -7.87 12.04
N ALA A 88 9.28 -6.92 11.25
CA ALA A 88 9.77 -5.64 11.77
C ALA A 88 8.67 -4.83 12.48
N CYS A 89 7.46 -4.76 11.90
CA CYS A 89 6.32 -4.10 12.54
C CYS A 89 5.93 -4.79 13.85
N LEU A 90 5.86 -6.13 13.88
CA LEU A 90 5.54 -6.90 15.08
C LEU A 90 6.61 -6.71 16.17
N LEU A 91 7.89 -6.69 15.80
CA LEU A 91 8.99 -6.42 16.73
C LEU A 91 8.92 -5.00 17.31
N LEU A 92 8.62 -3.99 16.48
CA LEU A 92 8.46 -2.62 16.96
C LEU A 92 7.25 -2.47 17.91
N LEU A 93 6.15 -3.15 17.62
CA LEU A 93 4.99 -3.19 18.50
C LEU A 93 5.30 -3.90 19.82
N TRP A 94 6.01 -5.04 19.76
CA TRP A 94 6.45 -5.79 20.94
C TRP A 94 7.37 -4.95 21.83
N LEU A 95 8.44 -4.37 21.26
CA LEU A 95 9.38 -3.51 21.98
C LEU A 95 8.71 -2.25 22.53
N GLY A 96 7.76 -1.67 21.79
CA GLY A 96 6.95 -0.56 22.24
C GLY A 96 6.07 -0.94 23.44
N PHE A 97 5.43 -2.11 23.40
CA PHE A 97 4.60 -2.63 24.48
C PHE A 97 5.41 -2.93 25.75
N GLU A 98 6.55 -3.61 25.62
CA GLU A 98 7.44 -3.92 26.75
C GLU A 98 7.95 -2.65 27.46
N ARG A 99 8.32 -1.62 26.70
CA ARG A 99 8.68 -0.30 27.24
C ARG A 99 7.52 0.40 27.93
N LEU A 100 6.31 0.24 27.40
CA LEU A 100 5.12 0.85 27.97
C LEU A 100 4.76 0.19 29.30
N CYS A 101 4.82 -1.15 29.38
CA CYS A 101 4.63 -1.90 30.62
C CYS A 101 5.65 -1.55 31.70
N THR A 102 6.94 -1.43 31.34
CA THR A 102 8.01 -1.05 32.29
C THR A 102 7.88 0.40 32.78
N THR A 103 7.43 1.32 31.92
CA THR A 103 7.18 2.71 32.31
C THR A 103 5.97 2.82 33.24
N LEU A 104 4.94 1.99 33.05
CA LEU A 104 3.75 1.97 33.92
C LEU A 104 3.98 1.32 35.28
N SER A 105 4.95 0.40 35.40
CA SER A 105 5.27 -0.30 36.65
C SER A 105 6.30 0.41 37.54
N THR A 106 6.91 1.49 37.05
CA THR A 106 7.87 2.33 37.78
C THR A 106 7.26 3.69 38.10
N PRO A 107 7.72 4.42 39.14
CA PRO A 107 7.26 5.79 39.40
C PRO A 107 7.61 6.68 38.20
N ALA A 108 6.59 6.99 37.41
CA ALA A 108 6.71 7.77 36.18
C ALA A 108 6.40 9.25 36.47
N SER A 109 7.17 10.16 35.87
CA SER A 109 6.84 11.58 35.85
C SER A 109 5.56 11.83 35.03
N ASP A 110 4.86 12.94 35.30
CA ASP A 110 3.65 13.32 34.54
C ASP A 110 3.89 13.37 33.02
N ALA A 111 5.10 13.77 32.61
CA ALA A 111 5.52 13.75 31.21
C ALA A 111 5.58 12.32 30.64
N LYS A 112 6.17 11.36 31.36
CA LYS A 112 6.22 9.94 30.96
C LYS A 112 4.81 9.36 30.78
N LEU A 113 3.89 9.71 31.69
CA LEU A 113 2.48 9.29 31.63
C LEU A 113 1.74 9.89 30.42
N LEU A 114 1.94 11.17 30.12
CA LEU A 114 1.34 11.82 28.96
C LEU A 114 1.78 11.16 27.64
N TYR A 115 3.09 10.93 27.47
CA TYR A 115 3.62 10.26 26.27
C TYR A 115 3.08 8.84 26.13
N ALA A 116 3.00 8.08 27.23
CA ALA A 116 2.41 6.75 27.22
C ALA A 116 0.92 6.79 26.80
N ALA A 117 0.13 7.72 27.35
CA ALA A 117 -1.28 7.88 26.99
C ALA A 117 -1.48 8.18 25.50
N VAL A 118 -0.66 9.07 24.92
CA VAL A 118 -0.70 9.39 23.48
C VAL A 118 -0.34 8.17 22.62
N LEU A 119 0.70 7.41 23.00
CA LEU A 119 1.08 6.19 22.27
C LEU A 119 -0.03 5.13 22.32
N ILE A 120 -0.65 4.91 23.50
CA ILE A 120 -1.80 4.01 23.64
C ILE A 120 -2.95 4.47 22.74
N ALA A 121 -3.27 5.76 22.74
CA ALA A 121 -4.33 6.32 21.91
C ALA A 121 -4.06 6.08 20.40
N CYS A 122 -2.83 6.28 19.94
CA CYS A 122 -2.45 5.97 18.55
C CYS A 122 -2.63 4.47 18.22
N VAL A 123 -2.24 3.57 19.13
CA VAL A 123 -2.41 2.12 18.94
C VAL A 123 -3.88 1.72 18.89
N LEU A 124 -4.69 2.24 19.81
CA LEU A 124 -6.14 2.00 19.85
C LEU A 124 -6.82 2.49 18.57
N MET A 125 -6.49 3.70 18.12
CA MET A 125 -7.05 4.26 16.89
C MET A 125 -6.65 3.45 15.65
N ALA A 126 -5.40 2.99 15.57
CA ALA A 126 -4.96 2.10 14.51
C ALA A 126 -5.70 0.76 14.54
N ALA A 127 -5.91 0.17 15.73
CA ALA A 127 -6.62 -1.09 15.89
C ALA A 127 -8.10 -0.98 15.48
N VAL A 128 -8.79 0.07 15.95
CA VAL A 128 -10.18 0.37 15.55
C VAL A 128 -10.28 0.55 14.04
N ALA A 129 -9.36 1.33 13.45
CA ALA A 129 -9.32 1.53 12.01
C ALA A 129 -9.12 0.22 11.24
N LEU A 130 -8.24 -0.67 11.71
CA LEU A 130 -8.03 -1.99 11.10
C LEU A 130 -9.28 -2.89 11.22
N LEU A 131 -9.96 -2.88 12.37
CA LEU A 131 -11.19 -3.64 12.57
C LEU A 131 -12.30 -3.15 11.65
N VAL A 132 -12.52 -1.84 11.57
CA VAL A 132 -13.51 -1.25 10.66
C VAL A 132 -13.17 -1.57 9.20
N ARG A 133 -11.90 -1.44 8.79
CA ARG A 133 -11.48 -1.82 7.43
C ARG A 133 -11.72 -3.30 7.14
N THR A 134 -11.46 -4.16 8.11
CA THR A 134 -11.72 -5.59 7.98
C THR A 134 -13.21 -5.82 7.80
N TYR A 135 -14.05 -5.26 8.67
CA TYR A 135 -15.50 -5.31 8.55
C TYR A 135 -15.99 -4.85 7.17
N VAL A 136 -15.59 -3.66 6.73
CA VAL A 136 -15.96 -3.11 5.41
C VAL A 136 -15.52 -4.04 4.28
N SER A 137 -14.31 -4.61 4.37
CA SER A 137 -13.77 -5.51 3.34
C SER A 137 -14.56 -6.81 3.20
N PHE A 138 -15.19 -7.29 4.27
CA PHE A 138 -15.98 -8.53 4.25
C PHE A 138 -17.44 -8.28 3.88
N PHE A 139 -18.06 -7.23 4.43
CA PHE A 139 -19.51 -7.04 4.36
C PHE A 139 -19.96 -5.98 3.35
N LYS A 140 -19.11 -5.00 3.04
CA LYS A 140 -19.49 -3.84 2.21
C LYS A 140 -18.71 -3.72 0.91
N LEU A 141 -17.66 -4.52 0.74
CA LEU A 141 -16.76 -4.40 -0.41
C LEU A 141 -17.46 -4.61 -1.76
N THR A 142 -18.32 -5.61 -1.88
CA THR A 142 -19.05 -5.87 -3.14
C THR A 142 -20.01 -4.73 -3.49
N GLU A 143 -20.65 -4.13 -2.48
CA GLU A 143 -21.51 -2.96 -2.65
C GLU A 143 -20.69 -1.77 -3.14
N ILE A 144 -19.56 -1.48 -2.49
CA ILE A 144 -18.62 -0.41 -2.87
C ILE A 144 -18.10 -0.61 -4.31
N GLU A 145 -17.67 -1.83 -4.66
CA GLU A 145 -17.18 -2.16 -6.00
C GLU A 145 -18.26 -2.01 -7.07
N SER A 146 -19.55 -2.17 -6.72
CA SER A 146 -20.65 -2.03 -7.68
C SER A 146 -20.87 -0.61 -8.19
N PHE A 147 -20.35 0.39 -7.48
CA PHE A 147 -20.37 1.81 -7.86
C PHE A 147 -19.14 2.23 -8.68
N LEU A 148 -18.14 1.35 -8.85
CA LEU A 148 -16.89 1.63 -9.54
C LEU A 148 -16.61 0.59 -10.65
N LYS A 149 -17.61 0.30 -11.49
CA LYS A 149 -17.56 -0.80 -12.46
C LYS A 149 -16.78 -0.42 -13.71
N GLU A 150 -16.86 0.83 -14.12
CA GLU A 150 -16.18 1.35 -15.31
C GLU A 150 -14.68 1.57 -15.06
N SER A 151 -14.26 1.66 -13.79
CA SER A 151 -12.84 1.67 -13.42
C SER A 151 -12.12 0.38 -13.85
N TYR A 152 -11.16 0.52 -14.77
CA TYR A 152 -10.33 -0.61 -15.23
C TYR A 152 -9.60 -1.27 -14.05
N PHE A 153 -9.08 -0.47 -13.13
CA PHE A 153 -8.28 -0.99 -12.03
C PHE A 153 -9.12 -1.70 -10.96
N VAL A 154 -10.34 -1.26 -10.68
CA VAL A 154 -11.24 -1.95 -9.74
C VAL A 154 -11.60 -3.33 -10.30
N GLU A 155 -12.03 -3.40 -11.55
CA GLU A 155 -12.42 -4.67 -12.19
C GLU A 155 -11.23 -5.63 -12.36
N ARG A 156 -10.07 -5.11 -12.77
CA ARG A 156 -8.82 -5.88 -12.79
C ARG A 156 -8.50 -6.46 -11.41
N ASN A 157 -8.52 -5.62 -10.37
CA ASN A 157 -8.15 -6.05 -9.02
C ASN A 157 -9.13 -7.10 -8.49
N ARG A 158 -10.41 -7.01 -8.84
CA ARG A 158 -11.41 -8.06 -8.57
C ARG A 158 -11.00 -9.41 -9.16
N ARG A 159 -10.66 -9.44 -10.46
CA ARG A 159 -10.22 -10.66 -11.18
C ARG A 159 -8.89 -11.23 -10.66
N VAL A 160 -7.91 -10.37 -10.38
CA VAL A 160 -6.54 -10.79 -10.03
C VAL A 160 -6.43 -11.23 -8.56
N LEU A 161 -7.15 -10.59 -7.64
CA LEU A 161 -6.99 -10.83 -6.19
C LEU A 161 -8.01 -11.81 -5.63
N GLY A 162 -9.14 -11.98 -6.33
CA GLY A 162 -10.24 -12.83 -5.89
C GLY A 162 -10.77 -12.45 -4.51
N ASP A 163 -11.51 -13.38 -3.89
CA ASP A 163 -12.25 -13.12 -2.65
C ASP A 163 -11.55 -13.61 -1.38
N SER A 164 -10.24 -13.84 -1.45
CA SER A 164 -9.43 -14.12 -0.25
C SER A 164 -9.46 -12.93 0.72
N VAL A 165 -9.28 -13.19 2.02
CA VAL A 165 -9.19 -12.14 3.07
C VAL A 165 -8.17 -11.07 2.68
N TYR A 166 -7.00 -11.52 2.23
CA TYR A 166 -5.94 -10.66 1.75
C TYR A 166 -6.36 -9.86 0.52
N GLY A 167 -6.98 -10.52 -0.47
CA GLY A 167 -7.45 -9.89 -1.70
C GLY A 167 -8.50 -8.81 -1.45
N ARG A 168 -9.49 -9.09 -0.60
CA ARG A 168 -10.53 -8.14 -0.19
C ARG A 168 -9.97 -6.89 0.49
N SER A 169 -9.11 -7.09 1.50
CA SER A 169 -8.44 -5.97 2.19
C SER A 169 -7.61 -5.10 1.24
N CYS A 170 -6.95 -5.76 0.28
CA CYS A 170 -6.19 -5.15 -0.79
C CYS A 170 -7.05 -4.32 -1.76
N ARG A 171 -8.18 -4.86 -2.23
CA ARG A 171 -9.13 -4.14 -3.09
C ARG A 171 -9.69 -2.91 -2.38
N LEU A 172 -10.09 -3.06 -1.11
CA LEU A 172 -10.56 -1.93 -0.29
C LEU A 172 -9.49 -0.85 -0.13
N TYR A 173 -8.23 -1.23 0.10
CA TYR A 173 -7.12 -0.28 0.15
C TYR A 173 -6.93 0.46 -1.18
N HIS A 174 -7.04 -0.23 -2.30
CA HIS A 174 -6.98 0.40 -3.62
C HIS A 174 -8.10 1.42 -3.82
N ILE A 175 -9.35 1.05 -3.52
CA ILE A 175 -10.52 1.93 -3.63
C ILE A 175 -10.34 3.16 -2.74
N SER A 176 -9.82 3.00 -1.51
CA SER A 176 -9.53 4.15 -0.64
C SER A 176 -8.52 5.14 -1.24
N ASN A 177 -7.58 4.68 -2.07
CA ASN A 177 -6.67 5.56 -2.79
C ASN A 177 -7.36 6.23 -3.98
N ILE A 178 -8.13 5.50 -4.79
CA ILE A 178 -8.90 6.08 -5.91
C ILE A 178 -9.77 7.24 -5.41
N LEU A 179 -10.51 7.04 -4.32
CA LEU A 179 -11.40 8.05 -3.75
C LEU A 179 -10.69 9.26 -3.13
N PHE A 180 -9.37 9.20 -2.99
CA PHE A 180 -8.52 10.23 -2.39
C PHE A 180 -7.60 10.93 -3.40
N LEU A 181 -7.31 10.30 -4.55
CA LEU A 181 -6.44 10.87 -5.57
C LEU A 181 -7.06 12.09 -6.24
N ASP A 182 -6.19 12.99 -6.69
CA ASP A 182 -6.57 14.18 -7.42
C ASP A 182 -7.07 13.84 -8.84
N TYR A 183 -8.02 14.63 -9.36
CA TYR A 183 -8.63 14.38 -10.66
C TYR A 183 -7.61 14.47 -11.80
N GLY A 184 -6.58 15.32 -11.70
CA GLY A 184 -5.52 15.37 -12.71
C GLY A 184 -4.77 14.04 -12.83
N TYR A 185 -4.54 13.37 -11.70
CA TYR A 185 -3.93 12.04 -11.67
C TYR A 185 -4.88 10.95 -12.17
N LEU A 186 -6.17 11.01 -11.80
CA LEU A 186 -7.18 10.05 -12.28
C LEU A 186 -7.40 10.19 -13.79
N GLN A 187 -7.40 11.39 -14.33
CA GLN A 187 -7.58 11.62 -15.76
C GLN A 187 -6.47 10.97 -16.60
N ALA A 188 -5.23 10.98 -16.10
CA ALA A 188 -4.10 10.35 -16.77
C ALA A 188 -4.08 8.81 -16.62
N SER A 189 -4.78 8.27 -15.62
CA SER A 189 -4.61 6.86 -15.22
C SER A 189 -5.86 6.00 -15.39
N ASP A 190 -7.02 6.49 -14.95
CA ASP A 190 -8.33 5.83 -14.98
C ASP A 190 -9.45 6.87 -15.17
N PRO A 191 -9.52 7.51 -16.35
CA PRO A 191 -10.49 8.59 -16.60
C PRO A 191 -11.94 8.11 -16.46
N ASP A 192 -12.19 6.83 -16.75
CA ASP A 192 -13.51 6.19 -16.68
C ASP A 192 -14.06 6.14 -15.23
N ALA A 193 -13.18 6.19 -14.22
CA ALA A 193 -13.57 6.18 -12.81
C ALA A 193 -14.08 7.54 -12.30
N ILE A 194 -13.73 8.65 -12.95
CA ILE A 194 -14.09 10.02 -12.51
C ILE A 194 -15.61 10.21 -12.37
N PRO A 195 -16.44 9.93 -13.39
CA PRO A 195 -17.89 10.13 -13.27
C PRO A 195 -18.54 9.22 -12.23
N GLU A 196 -17.95 8.05 -11.96
CA GLU A 196 -18.42 7.12 -10.93
C GLU A 196 -18.07 7.64 -9.52
N ILE A 197 -16.89 8.23 -9.33
CA ILE A 197 -16.47 8.85 -8.08
C ILE A 197 -17.37 10.04 -7.72
N ASP A 198 -17.77 10.84 -8.71
CA ASP A 198 -18.65 11.99 -8.52
C ASP A 198 -20.05 11.58 -8.04
N ARG A 199 -20.52 10.42 -8.51
CA ARG A 199 -21.83 9.85 -8.13
C ARG A 199 -21.74 8.94 -6.91
N PHE A 200 -20.55 8.75 -6.33
CA PHE A 200 -20.33 7.79 -5.28
C PHE A 200 -21.06 8.19 -3.99
N PRO A 201 -21.87 7.30 -3.39
CA PRO A 201 -22.64 7.65 -2.20
C PRO A 201 -21.76 8.11 -1.04
N LEU A 202 -22.05 9.29 -0.50
CA LEU A 202 -21.29 9.88 0.61
C LEU A 202 -21.15 8.95 1.83
N PRO A 203 -22.19 8.21 2.27
CA PRO A 203 -22.06 7.30 3.42
C PRO A 203 -21.04 6.18 3.15
N LEU A 204 -21.06 5.58 1.96
CA LEU A 204 -20.09 4.54 1.59
C LEU A 204 -18.69 5.13 1.47
N ARG A 205 -18.56 6.37 0.98
CA ARG A 205 -17.27 7.07 0.89
C ARG A 205 -16.64 7.23 2.27
N GLN A 206 -17.45 7.57 3.26
CA GLN A 206 -17.00 7.71 4.66
C GLN A 206 -16.52 6.38 5.24
N TRP A 207 -17.25 5.29 5.01
CA TRP A 207 -16.85 3.94 5.44
C TRP A 207 -15.49 3.50 4.91
N VAL A 208 -15.09 3.98 3.73
CA VAL A 208 -13.79 3.69 3.13
C VAL A 208 -12.71 4.67 3.60
N ASN A 209 -13.00 5.96 3.55
CA ASN A 209 -11.99 7.01 3.72
C ASN A 209 -11.64 7.30 5.18
N ILE A 210 -12.63 7.32 6.09
CA ILE A 210 -12.38 7.62 7.51
C ILE A 210 -11.40 6.62 8.12
N PRO A 211 -11.63 5.29 8.05
CA PRO A 211 -10.71 4.36 8.68
C PRO A 211 -9.37 4.26 7.92
N ALA A 212 -9.33 4.57 6.61
CA ALA A 212 -8.07 4.74 5.88
C ALA A 212 -7.23 5.89 6.45
N ARG A 213 -7.85 7.05 6.67
CA ARG A 213 -7.20 8.24 7.25
C ARG A 213 -6.80 8.02 8.69
N MET A 214 -7.69 7.45 9.52
CA MET A 214 -7.38 7.11 10.92
C MET A 214 -6.12 6.24 10.99
N PHE A 215 -6.05 5.17 10.19
CA PHE A 215 -4.86 4.33 10.13
C PHE A 215 -3.63 5.08 9.60
N GLY A 216 -3.82 5.85 8.52
CA GLY A 216 -2.77 6.63 7.87
C GLY A 216 -2.17 7.74 8.74
N TYR A 217 -2.91 8.28 9.71
CA TYR A 217 -2.41 9.26 10.67
C TYR A 217 -1.91 8.63 11.98
N SER A 218 -2.54 7.53 12.42
CA SER A 218 -2.16 6.87 13.69
C SER A 218 -0.75 6.30 13.63
N VAL A 219 -0.33 5.73 12.49
CA VAL A 219 1.01 5.14 12.35
C VAL A 219 2.11 6.20 12.32
N PRO A 220 2.07 7.24 11.46
CA PRO A 220 3.05 8.33 11.51
C PRO A 220 3.00 9.11 12.82
N GLY A 221 1.81 9.31 13.41
CA GLY A 221 1.64 9.95 14.72
C GLY A 221 2.36 9.17 15.81
N PHE A 222 2.20 7.85 15.86
CA PHE A 222 2.95 6.98 16.78
C PHE A 222 4.46 7.13 16.60
N VAL A 223 4.95 7.10 15.36
CA VAL A 223 6.39 7.24 15.08
C VAL A 223 6.90 8.62 15.51
N ALA A 224 6.17 9.68 15.21
CA ALA A 224 6.56 11.04 15.59
C ALA A 224 6.62 11.22 17.12
N VAL A 225 5.61 10.73 17.84
CA VAL A 225 5.56 10.78 19.32
C VAL A 225 6.66 9.91 19.93
N TYR A 226 6.92 8.73 19.37
CA TYR A 226 7.99 7.86 19.83
C TYR A 226 9.38 8.48 19.62
N CYS A 227 9.64 9.04 18.42
CA CYS A 227 10.91 9.70 18.12
C CYS A 227 11.12 10.96 18.98
N THR A 228 10.09 11.77 19.21
CA THR A 228 10.19 12.94 20.09
C THR A 228 10.48 12.54 21.53
N ALA A 229 9.79 11.54 22.06
CA ALA A 229 10.07 11.01 23.40
C ALA A 229 11.52 10.50 23.54
N TRP A 230 12.07 9.93 22.48
CA TRP A 230 13.47 9.48 22.45
C TRP A 230 14.45 10.67 22.40
N ILE A 231 14.20 11.67 21.55
CA ILE A 231 15.03 12.89 21.44
C ILE A 231 15.09 13.65 22.77
N PHE A 232 13.95 13.77 23.45
CA PHE A 232 13.87 14.46 24.75
C PHE A 232 14.26 13.58 25.94
N ALA A 233 14.78 12.38 25.70
CA ALA A 233 15.18 11.43 26.74
C ALA A 233 14.07 11.15 27.77
N VAL A 234 12.79 11.28 27.37
CA VAL A 234 11.64 11.10 28.27
C VAL A 234 11.56 9.67 28.76
N PHE A 235 12.01 8.70 27.97
CA PHE A 235 12.09 7.28 28.35
C PHE A 235 13.52 6.83 28.73
N ALA A 236 14.44 7.77 28.96
CA ALA A 236 15.76 7.48 29.53
C ALA A 236 15.71 7.37 31.06
#